data_AF-A0A1H4EXF8-F1
#
_entry.id   AF-A0A1H4EXF8-F1
#
_cell.length_a   1.000
_cell.length_b   1.000
_cell.length_c   1.000
_cell.angle_alpha   90.00
_cell.angle_beta   90.00
_cell.angle_gamma   90.00
#
_symmetry.space_group_name_H-M   'P 1'
#
loop_
_entity.id
_entity.type
_entity.pdbx_description
1 polymer ?
#
loop_
_entity_poly.entity_id
_entity_poly.type
_entity_poly.pdbx_seq_one_letter_code
_entity_poly.pdbx_strand_id
1 'polypeptide(L)'
;MKKPKQSKASGGGRSQTGGLRAMCADIAGDDVSLTFIEGHDDAILGVAEDDGIWRVVYSEALIIRKLKDRDGMSSSGAQEFFEYNFVGAMLGHATPVFVKGS
;
A
#
# COMPACT_ATOMS: atom_id res chain seq x y z
N MET A 1 -34.15 30.41 -30.33
CA MET A 1 -34.49 29.39 -29.30
C MET A 1 -33.59 28.17 -29.49
N LYS A 2 -33.44 27.37 -28.43
CA LYS A 2 -32.23 26.64 -28.00
C LYS A 2 -31.66 25.59 -28.97
N LYS A 3 -30.32 25.54 -29.08
CA LYS A 3 -29.52 24.47 -29.71
C LYS A 3 -29.64 23.15 -28.92
N PRO A 4 -29.58 21.96 -29.57
CA PRO A 4 -29.57 20.68 -28.87
C PRO A 4 -28.27 20.49 -28.08
N LYS A 5 -28.42 19.96 -26.87
CA LYS A 5 -27.37 19.75 -25.87
C LYS A 5 -26.34 18.73 -26.38
N GLN A 6 -25.07 19.13 -26.38
CA GLN A 6 -23.95 18.20 -26.48
C GLN A 6 -24.04 17.20 -25.31
N SER A 7 -23.98 15.92 -25.65
CA SER A 7 -23.86 14.81 -24.70
C SER A 7 -22.57 14.98 -23.91
N LYS A 8 -22.68 14.96 -22.57
CA LYS A 8 -21.52 14.93 -21.69
C LYS A 8 -20.86 13.57 -21.81
N ALA A 9 -19.69 13.53 -22.45
CA ALA A 9 -18.68 12.54 -22.10
C ALA A 9 -18.20 12.89 -20.68
N SER A 10 -18.62 12.11 -19.68
CA SER A 10 -17.93 12.01 -18.39
C SER A 10 -17.17 10.68 -18.43
N GLY A 11 -15.85 10.62 -18.38
CA GLY A 11 -14.94 11.49 -17.64
C GLY A 11 -14.26 10.59 -16.61
N GLY A 12 -13.04 10.17 -16.93
CA GLY A 12 -12.21 9.31 -16.08
C GLY A 12 -10.92 8.96 -16.82
N GLY A 13 -10.22 9.98 -17.31
CA GLY A 13 -8.88 9.80 -17.86
C GLY A 13 -7.97 9.28 -16.77
N ARG A 14 -7.35 8.11 -17.00
CA ARG A 14 -6.36 7.53 -16.10
C ARG A 14 -5.23 8.53 -15.90
N SER A 15 -5.13 9.08 -14.69
CA SER A 15 -4.00 9.92 -14.30
C SER A 15 -2.77 9.01 -14.16
N GLN A 16 -1.82 9.14 -15.08
CA GLN A 16 -0.57 8.35 -15.10
C GLN A 16 0.50 8.86 -14.12
N THR A 17 0.14 9.35 -12.94
CA THR A 17 1.14 9.89 -11.97
C THR A 17 0.78 9.69 -10.51
N GLY A 18 0.13 8.59 -10.14
CA GLY A 18 0.01 8.14 -8.75
C GLY A 18 1.06 7.07 -8.45
N GLY A 19 1.86 7.23 -7.40
CA GLY A 19 2.73 6.14 -6.91
C GLY A 19 1.91 4.90 -6.51
N LEU A 20 2.57 3.78 -6.20
CA LEU A 20 1.88 2.51 -5.89
C LEU A 20 0.80 2.64 -4.81
N ARG A 21 0.99 3.50 -3.81
CA ARG A 21 -0.04 3.83 -2.80
C ARG A 21 -1.38 4.26 -3.42
N ALA A 22 -1.34 5.19 -4.37
CA ALA A 22 -2.55 5.69 -5.03
C ALA A 22 -3.22 4.58 -5.85
N MET A 23 -2.40 3.81 -6.58
CA MET A 23 -2.91 2.66 -7.34
C MET A 23 -3.59 1.62 -6.43
N CYS A 24 -3.04 1.36 -5.26
CA CYS A 24 -3.63 0.45 -4.28
C CYS A 24 -5.02 0.91 -3.84
N ALA A 25 -5.19 2.21 -3.53
CA ALA A 25 -6.48 2.77 -3.14
C ALA A 25 -7.49 2.70 -4.31
N ASP A 26 -7.08 3.08 -5.52
CA ASP A 26 -7.91 3.01 -6.72
C ASP A 26 -8.39 1.58 -7.02
N ILE A 27 -7.55 0.58 -6.79
CA ILE A 27 -7.88 -0.85 -7.02
C ILE A 27 -8.86 -1.36 -5.97
N ALA A 28 -8.63 -1.05 -4.69
CA ALA A 28 -9.48 -1.52 -3.60
C ALA A 28 -10.86 -0.83 -3.61
N GLY A 29 -10.94 0.39 -4.15
CA GLY A 29 -12.16 1.17 -4.26
C GLY A 29 -12.36 2.15 -3.09
N ASP A 30 -13.13 3.21 -3.34
CA ASP A 30 -13.28 4.35 -2.43
C ASP A 30 -13.92 3.99 -1.07
N ASP A 31 -14.71 2.91 -1.02
CA ASP A 31 -15.39 2.43 0.21
C ASP A 31 -14.48 1.54 1.09
N VAL A 32 -13.25 1.27 0.65
CA VAL A 32 -12.30 0.41 1.36
C VAL A 32 -11.20 1.23 2.02
N SER A 33 -11.07 1.07 3.34
CA SER A 33 -9.99 1.70 4.10
C SER A 33 -8.76 0.79 4.16
N LEU A 34 -7.70 1.20 3.47
CA LEU A 34 -6.40 0.53 3.50
C LEU A 34 -5.47 1.14 4.57
N THR A 35 -4.77 0.29 5.31
CA THR A 35 -3.73 0.73 6.24
C THR A 35 -2.37 0.70 5.55
N PHE A 36 -1.68 1.83 5.53
CA PHE A 36 -0.33 1.95 4.97
C PHE A 36 0.70 2.13 6.08
N ILE A 37 1.89 1.59 5.86
CA ILE A 37 3.03 1.77 6.74
C ILE A 37 3.74 3.06 6.34
N GLU A 38 3.65 4.07 7.21
CA GLU A 38 4.25 5.38 6.95
C GLU A 38 5.76 5.30 6.73
N GLY A 39 6.22 6.05 5.73
CA GLY A 39 7.63 6.09 5.32
C GLY A 39 8.13 4.82 4.62
N HIS A 40 7.28 3.86 4.26
CA HIS A 40 7.66 2.60 3.62
C HIS A 40 6.95 2.35 2.27
N ASP A 41 6.45 3.40 1.62
CA ASP A 41 5.74 3.30 0.32
C ASP A 41 6.56 2.65 -0.80
N ASP A 42 7.88 2.73 -0.72
CA ASP A 42 8.84 2.08 -1.61
C ASP A 42 8.92 0.56 -1.45
N ALA A 43 8.40 0.04 -0.34
CA ALA A 43 8.28 -1.40 -0.11
C ALA A 43 6.89 -1.95 -0.46
N ILE A 44 5.96 -1.12 -0.93
CA ILE A 44 4.63 -1.57 -1.41
C ILE A 44 4.83 -2.41 -2.67
N LEU A 45 4.18 -3.58 -2.69
CA LEU A 45 4.08 -4.44 -3.87
C LEU A 45 2.70 -4.33 -4.55
N GLY A 46 1.66 -3.99 -3.78
CA GLY A 46 0.29 -3.84 -4.28
C GLY A 46 -0.75 -4.03 -3.18
N VAL A 47 -1.90 -4.59 -3.55
CA VAL A 47 -2.97 -5.02 -2.64
C VAL A 47 -3.31 -6.49 -2.87
N ALA A 48 -3.79 -7.14 -1.82
CA ALA A 48 -4.37 -8.48 -1.87
C ALA A 48 -5.79 -8.43 -1.33
N GLU A 49 -6.69 -9.15 -1.99
CA GLU A 49 -8.05 -9.42 -1.51
C GLU A 49 -8.10 -10.87 -1.00
N ASP A 50 -8.69 -11.07 0.16
CA ASP A 50 -8.95 -12.38 0.75
C ASP A 50 -10.30 -12.34 1.45
N ASP A 51 -11.27 -13.08 0.93
CA ASP A 51 -12.65 -13.11 1.43
C ASP A 51 -13.29 -11.70 1.57
N GLY A 52 -13.10 -10.85 0.55
CA GLY A 52 -13.59 -9.47 0.55
C GLY A 52 -12.79 -8.49 1.42
N ILE A 53 -11.73 -8.95 2.10
CA ILE A 53 -10.87 -8.11 2.94
C ILE A 53 -9.63 -7.71 2.12
N TRP A 54 -9.52 -6.42 1.85
CA TRP A 54 -8.38 -5.83 1.14
C TRP A 54 -7.27 -5.42 2.11
N ARG A 55 -6.03 -5.76 1.75
CA ARG A 55 -4.83 -5.47 2.53
C ARG A 55 -3.70 -5.00 1.64
N VAL A 56 -2.92 -4.03 2.10
CA VAL A 56 -1.71 -3.60 1.40
C VAL A 56 -0.63 -4.67 1.56
N VAL A 57 0.04 -5.00 0.46
CA VAL A 57 1.11 -6.00 0.43
C VAL A 57 2.45 -5.29 0.39
N TYR A 58 3.35 -5.67 1.30
CA TYR A 58 4.72 -5.15 1.37
C TYR A 58 5.76 -6.24 1.17
N SER A 59 6.93 -5.88 0.65
CA SER A 59 8.13 -6.74 0.73
C SER A 59 8.81 -6.55 2.10
N GLU A 60 8.95 -7.64 2.85
CA GLU A 60 9.74 -7.62 4.09
C GLU A 60 11.18 -7.22 3.83
N ALA A 61 11.80 -7.78 2.77
CA ALA A 61 13.21 -7.54 2.47
C ALA A 61 13.50 -6.07 2.16
N LEU A 62 12.59 -5.38 1.46
CA LEU A 62 12.72 -3.94 1.19
C LEU A 62 12.59 -3.11 2.46
N ILE A 63 11.66 -3.45 3.35
CA ILE A 63 11.53 -2.77 4.66
C ILE A 63 12.79 -2.96 5.49
N ILE A 64 13.27 -4.20 5.65
CA ILE A 64 14.49 -4.50 6.42
C ILE A 64 15.68 -3.75 5.83
N ARG A 65 15.83 -3.79 4.50
CA ARG A 65 16.91 -3.08 3.82
C ARG A 65 16.84 -1.58 4.11
N LYS A 66 15.65 -0.99 4.06
CA LYS A 66 15.47 0.43 4.35
C LYS A 66 15.82 0.78 5.80
N LEU A 67 15.40 -0.03 6.77
CA LEU A 67 15.77 0.16 8.18
C LEU A 67 17.29 0.11 8.37
N LYS A 68 17.99 -0.77 7.64
CA LYS A 68 19.45 -0.82 7.67
C LYS A 68 20.08 0.40 7.02
N ASP A 69 19.66 0.74 5.80
CA ASP A 69 20.30 1.76 4.98
C ASP A 69 19.98 3.19 5.47
N ARG A 70 18.75 3.45 5.90
CA ARG A 70 18.28 4.76 6.38
C ARG A 70 18.57 4.97 7.87
N ASP A 71 18.30 3.96 8.69
CA ASP A 71 18.32 4.09 10.16
C ASP A 71 19.60 3.49 10.78
N GLY A 72 20.50 2.93 9.96
CA GLY A 72 21.78 2.39 10.41
C GLY A 72 21.64 1.13 11.26
N MET A 73 20.50 0.43 11.19
CA MET A 73 20.25 -0.77 11.98
C MET A 73 21.14 -1.93 11.52
N SER A 74 21.54 -2.78 12.47
CA SER A 74 22.12 -4.08 12.14
C SER A 74 21.06 -4.98 11.51
N SER A 75 21.47 -6.05 10.81
CA SER A 75 20.51 -7.00 10.23
C SER A 75 19.58 -7.61 11.29
N SER A 76 20.09 -7.97 12.47
CA SER A 76 19.27 -8.50 13.55
C SER A 76 18.36 -7.43 14.16
N GLY A 77 18.88 -6.21 14.37
CA GLY A 77 18.08 -5.11 14.91
C GLY A 77 16.95 -4.69 13.99
N ALA A 78 17.19 -4.68 12.67
CA ALA A 78 16.15 -4.41 11.68
C ALA A 78 15.07 -5.51 11.68
N GLN A 79 15.46 -6.78 11.83
CA GLN A 79 14.51 -7.90 11.93
C GLN A 79 13.65 -7.79 13.20
N GLU A 80 14.27 -7.59 14.35
CA GLU A 80 13.56 -7.44 15.64
C GLU A 80 12.64 -6.23 15.62
N PHE A 81 13.11 -5.10 15.07
CA PHE A 81 12.28 -3.91 14.91
C PHE A 81 11.08 -4.20 14.00
N PHE A 82 11.29 -4.91 12.89
CA PHE A 82 10.23 -5.27 11.98
C PHE A 82 9.18 -6.16 12.64
N GLU A 83 9.61 -7.20 13.35
CA GLU A 83 8.73 -8.13 14.04
C GLU A 83 7.93 -7.43 15.15
N TYR A 84 8.57 -6.58 15.94
CA TYR A 84 7.89 -5.87 17.02
C TYR A 84 6.90 -4.81 16.50
N ASN A 85 7.33 -3.96 15.56
CA ASN A 85 6.57 -2.78 15.16
C ASN A 85 5.57 -3.01 14.01
N PHE A 86 5.81 -3.99 13.13
CA PHE A 86 4.91 -4.23 12.00
C PHE A 86 4.11 -5.51 12.17
N VAL A 87 4.72 -6.60 12.63
CA VAL A 87 4.00 -7.86 12.84
C VAL A 87 3.27 -7.87 14.20
N GLY A 88 3.93 -7.42 15.27
CA GLY A 88 3.40 -7.46 16.63
C GLY A 88 2.44 -6.31 16.98
N ALA A 89 2.60 -5.14 16.38
CA ALA A 89 1.79 -3.96 16.71
C ALA A 89 0.52 -3.82 15.87
N MET A 90 0.34 -4.62 14.82
CA MET A 90 -0.79 -4.49 13.92
C MET A 90 -1.93 -5.45 14.31
N LEU A 91 -3.06 -4.87 14.69
CA LEU A 91 -4.27 -5.57 15.12
C LEU A 91 -5.43 -5.24 14.17
N GLY A 92 -6.08 -6.27 13.62
CA GLY A 92 -7.32 -6.14 12.84
C GLY A 92 -7.25 -6.66 11.41
N HIS A 93 -8.40 -6.70 10.73
CA HIS A 93 -8.57 -7.36 9.43
C HIS A 93 -7.88 -6.64 8.26
N ALA A 94 -7.77 -5.31 8.29
CA ALA A 94 -7.10 -4.51 7.26
C ALA A 94 -5.58 -4.39 7.45
N THR A 95 -5.00 -5.22 8.33
CA THR A 95 -3.57 -5.22 8.62
C THR A 95 -2.78 -5.58 7.36
N PRO A 96 -1.74 -4.80 7.00
CA PRO A 96 -0.82 -5.12 5.93
C PRO A 96 -0.27 -6.54 6.01
N VAL A 97 -0.03 -7.13 4.84
CA VAL A 97 0.59 -8.46 4.72
C VAL A 97 1.97 -8.34 4.09
N PHE A 98 2.85 -9.28 4.42
CA PHE A 98 4.26 -9.21 4.06
C PHE A 98 4.68 -10.42 3.24
N VAL A 99 5.27 -10.17 2.07
CA VAL A 99 5.94 -11.19 1.27
C VAL A 99 7.33 -11.44 1.86
N LYS A 100 7.53 -12.68 2.32
CA LYS A 100 8.79 -13.19 2.85
C LYS A 100 9.71 -13.64 1.72
N GLY A 101 11.02 -13.35 1.82
CA GLY A 101 12.05 -13.85 0.87
C GLY A 101 12.01 -13.26 -0.54
N SER A 102 11.46 -12.06 -0.71
CA SER A 102 11.38 -11.33 -1.99
C SER A 102 12.58 -10.44 -2.27
#